data_AF-A0A5R2NGU9-F1
#
_entry.id   AF-A0A5R2NGU9-F1
#
_cell.length_a   1.000
_cell.length_b   1.000
_cell.length_c   1.000
_cell.angle_alpha   90.00
_cell.angle_beta   90.00
_cell.angle_gamma   90.00
#
_symmetry.space_group_name_H-M   'P 1'
#
loop_
_entity.id
_entity.type
_entity.pdbx_description
1 polymer ?
#
loop_
_entity_poly.entity_id
_entity_poly.type
_entity_poly.pdbx_seq_one_letter_code
_entity_poly.pdbx_strand_id
1 'polypeptide(L)' 'MNRKEMENVKNLLKTASMSIAQLASSLDHYVQDDDDPASKKLFEDQVREAEKLSGDIDDIILKLALGTNPF' A
#
# COMPACT_ATOMS: atom_id res chain seq x y z
N MET A 1 0.35 -20.35 -14.24
CA MET A 1 -0.66 -19.27 -14.17
C MET A 1 -0.96 -18.81 -15.59
N ASN A 2 -2.22 -18.76 -15.99
CA ASN A 2 -2.63 -18.30 -17.33
C ASN A 2 -2.76 -16.77 -17.38
N ARG A 3 -2.86 -16.19 -18.59
CA ARG A 3 -2.92 -14.73 -18.79
C ARG A 3 -4.08 -14.06 -18.03
N LYS A 4 -5.22 -14.73 -17.92
CA LYS A 4 -6.42 -14.21 -17.23
C LYS A 4 -6.23 -14.19 -15.71
N GLU A 5 -5.62 -15.22 -15.16
CA GLU A 5 -5.23 -15.29 -13.75
C GLU A 5 -4.20 -14.21 -13.40
N MET A 6 -3.21 -13.99 -14.28
CA MET A 6 -2.20 -12.94 -14.10
C MET A 6 -2.82 -11.53 -14.06
N GLU A 7 -3.74 -11.24 -14.97
CA GLU A 7 -4.45 -9.95 -14.98
C GLU A 7 -5.36 -9.78 -13.75
N ASN A 8 -6.02 -10.85 -13.28
CA ASN A 8 -6.79 -10.81 -12.05
C ASN A 8 -5.90 -10.50 -10.83
N VAL A 9 -4.73 -11.13 -10.72
CA VAL A 9 -3.77 -10.86 -9.62
C VAL A 9 -3.30 -9.41 -9.66
N LYS A 10 -2.93 -8.88 -10.83
CA LYS A 10 -2.56 -7.46 -10.97
C LYS A 10 -3.68 -6.51 -10.54
N ASN A 11 -4.93 -6.82 -10.89
CA ASN A 11 -6.08 -5.99 -10.52
C ASN A 11 -6.35 -6.02 -9.01
N LEU A 12 -6.19 -7.18 -8.37
CA LEU A 12 -6.31 -7.32 -6.91
C LEU A 12 -5.19 -6.53 -6.20
N LEU A 13 -3.95 -6.65 -6.67
CA LEU A 13 -2.82 -5.91 -6.14
C LEU A 13 -3.01 -4.39 -6.30
N LYS A 14 -3.46 -3.92 -7.46
CA LYS A 14 -3.78 -2.49 -7.66
C LYS A 14 -4.84 -2.00 -6.69
N THR A 15 -5.91 -2.76 -6.51
CA THR A 15 -6.98 -2.41 -5.56
C THR A 15 -6.42 -2.32 -4.14
N ALA A 16 -5.59 -3.29 -3.74
CA ALA A 16 -4.95 -3.28 -2.42
C ALA A 16 -4.03 -2.07 -2.22
N SER A 17 -3.16 -1.77 -3.19
CA SER A 17 -2.27 -0.60 -3.18
C SER A 17 -3.07 0.70 -3.00
N MET A 18 -4.14 0.89 -3.79
CA MET A 18 -5.02 2.05 -3.67
C MET A 18 -5.70 2.17 -2.31
N SER A 19 -6.23 1.07 -1.76
CA SER A 19 -6.88 1.08 -0.44
C SER A 19 -5.90 1.39 0.69
N ILE A 20 -4.67 0.89 0.59
CA ILE A 20 -3.61 1.17 1.57
C ILE A 20 -3.17 2.63 1.49
N ALA A 21 -3.01 3.19 0.29
CA ALA A 21 -2.72 4.61 0.11
C ALA A 21 -3.83 5.52 0.67
N GLN A 22 -5.10 5.13 0.50
CA GLN A 22 -6.24 5.85 1.10
C GLN A 22 -6.22 5.79 2.63
N LEU A 23 -5.86 4.64 3.20
CA LEU A 23 -5.71 4.49 4.65
C LEU A 23 -4.57 5.38 5.17
N ALA A 24 -3.42 5.37 4.51
CA ALA A 24 -2.29 6.24 4.85
C ALA A 24 -2.70 7.72 4.84
N SER A 25 -3.39 8.17 3.79
CA SER A 25 -3.88 9.54 3.70
C SER A 25 -4.90 9.89 4.79
N SER A 26 -5.73 8.94 5.21
CA SER A 26 -6.70 9.17 6.28
C SER A 26 -6.01 9.28 7.63
N LEU A 27 -5.01 8.42 7.88
CA LEU A 27 -4.20 8.44 9.11
C LEU A 27 -3.35 9.71 9.21
N ASP A 28 -2.77 10.18 8.10
CA ASP A 28 -2.00 11.44 8.08
C ASP A 28 -2.86 12.65 8.46
N HIS A 29 -4.14 12.65 8.09
CA HIS A 29 -5.07 13.68 8.54
C HIS A 29 -5.26 13.66 10.08
N TYR A 30 -5.39 12.47 10.68
CA TYR A 30 -5.46 12.32 12.13
C TYR A 30 -4.15 12.69 12.84
N VAL A 31 -2.98 12.47 12.23
CA VAL A 31 -1.68 12.96 12.75
C VAL A 31 -1.69 14.48 12.86
N GLN A 32 -2.29 15.19 11.91
CA GLN A 32 -2.30 16.65 11.91
C GLN A 32 -3.24 17.24 12.97
N ASP A 33 -4.35 16.56 13.25
CA ASP A 33 -5.44 17.06 14.11
C ASP A 33 -5.39 16.59 15.58
N ASP A 34 -4.61 15.54 15.91
CA ASP A 34 -4.52 15.01 17.28
C ASP A 34 -3.48 15.75 18.13
N ASP A 35 -3.83 16.21 19.33
CA ASP A 35 -2.90 16.89 20.25
C ASP A 35 -2.12 15.92 21.16
N ASP A 36 -2.49 14.63 21.21
CA ASP A 36 -1.77 13.64 22.00
C ASP A 36 -0.49 13.15 21.28
N PRO A 37 0.71 13.34 21.87
CA PRO A 37 1.97 12.94 21.24
C PRO A 37 2.12 11.43 21.03
N ALA A 38 1.48 10.60 21.86
CA ALA A 38 1.59 9.15 21.74
C ALA A 38 0.72 8.63 20.59
N SER A 39 -0.51 9.15 20.44
CA SER A 39 -1.39 8.91 19.30
C SER A 39 -0.78 9.41 17.99
N LYS A 40 -0.22 10.63 17.97
CA LYS A 40 0.50 11.16 16.79
C LYS A 40 1.60 10.22 16.32
N LYS A 41 2.46 9.78 17.23
CA LYS A 41 3.55 8.85 16.89
C LYS A 41 3.02 7.51 16.37
N LEU A 42 1.96 6.97 16.98
CA LEU A 42 1.34 5.73 16.53
C LEU A 42 0.80 5.86 15.10
N PHE A 43 0.10 6.97 14.81
CA PHE A 43 -0.44 7.23 13.47
C PHE A 43 0.66 7.48 12.45
N GLU A 44 1.72 8.23 12.77
CA GLU A 44 2.89 8.41 11.89
C GLU A 44 3.55 7.07 11.52
N ASP A 45 3.70 6.17 12.51
CA ASP A 45 4.26 4.84 12.26
C ASP A 45 3.32 4.00 11.36
N GLN A 46 2.00 4.08 11.57
CA GLN A 46 1.02 3.40 10.72
C GLN A 46 0.97 3.96 9.28
N VAL A 47 1.09 5.28 9.10
CA VAL A 47 1.21 5.92 7.78
C VAL A 47 2.43 5.38 7.06
N ARG A 48 3.58 5.38 7.73
CA ARG A 48 4.86 4.90 7.15
C ARG A 48 4.79 3.43 6.75
N GLU A 49 4.17 2.58 7.58
CA GLU A 49 3.98 1.17 7.26
C GLU A 49 3.04 0.97 6.06
N ALA A 50 1.95 1.75 5.99
CA ALA A 50 1.02 1.71 4.87
C ALA A 50 1.66 2.16 3.56
N GLU A 51 2.39 3.29 3.57
CA GLU A 51 3.12 3.78 2.39
C GLU A 51 4.14 2.75 1.89
N LYS A 52 4.89 2.14 2.81
CA LYS A 52 5.83 1.08 2.47
C LYS A 52 5.14 -0.12 1.82
N LEU A 53 4.04 -0.59 2.42
CA LEU A 53 3.28 -1.72 1.89
C LEU A 53 2.68 -1.41 0.49
N SER A 54 2.21 -0.18 0.28
CA SER A 54 1.76 0.29 -1.04
C SER A 54 2.89 0.21 -2.07
N GLY A 55 4.08 0.69 -1.72
CA GLY A 55 5.26 0.63 -2.58
C GLY A 55 5.70 -0.80 -2.89
N ASP A 56 5.73 -1.69 -1.89
CA ASP A 56 6.06 -3.10 -2.07
C ASP A 56 5.07 -3.79 -3.04
N ILE A 57 3.78 -3.46 -2.96
CA ILE A 57 2.75 -3.97 -3.88
C ILE A 57 2.96 -3.44 -5.31
N ASP A 58 3.27 -2.15 -5.45
CA ASP A 58 3.54 -1.54 -6.77
C ASP A 58 4.77 -2.17 -7.44
N ASP A 59 5.81 -2.48 -6.67
CA ASP A 59 6.99 -3.22 -7.14
C ASP A 59 6.64 -4.64 -7.60
N ILE A 60 5.77 -5.35 -6.87
CA ILE A 60 5.28 -6.68 -7.29
C ILE A 60 4.50 -6.56 -8.60
N ILE A 61 3.62 -5.56 -8.74
CA ILE A 61 2.86 -5.32 -9.97
C ILE A 61 3.83 -5.07 -11.14
N LEU A 62 4.88 -4.27 -10.93
CA LEU A 62 5.89 -3.99 -11.94
C LEU A 62 6.64 -5.26 -12.36
N LYS A 63 7.12 -6.07 -11.41
CA LYS A 63 7.80 -7.33 -11.70
C LYS A 63 6.89 -8.30 -12.47
N LEU A 64 5.63 -8.42 -12.06
CA LEU A 64 4.63 -9.22 -12.78
C LEU A 64 4.34 -8.70 -14.20
N ALA A 65 4.38 -7.38 -14.41
CA ALA A 65 4.20 -6.78 -15.73
C ALA A 65 5.40 -7.02 -16.67
N LEU A 66 6.61 -7.02 -16.11
CA LEU A 66 7.86 -7.30 -16.83
C LEU A 66 8.12 -8.80 -17.05
N GLY A 67 7.30 -9.67 -16.46
CA GLY A 67 7.49 -11.13 -16.52
C GLY A 67 8.67 -11.62 -15.70
N THR A 68 9.16 -10.83 -14.74
CA THR A 68 10.22 -11.20 -13.80
C THR A 68 9.61 -11.82 -12.55
N ASN A 69 10.39 -12.68 -11.86
CA ASN A 69 9.92 -13.31 -10.63
C ASN A 69 9.78 -12.25 -9.51
N PRO A 70 8.58 -12.07 -8.92
CA PRO A 70 8.38 -11.13 -7.82
C PRO A 70 8.90 -11.63 -6.45
N PHE A 71 9.30 -12.90 -6.33
CA PHE A 71 9.73 -13.57 -5.08
C PHE A 71 11.16 -14.13 -5.14
#